data_AF-A0A6N2VM73-F1
#
_entry.id   AF-A0A6N2VM73-F1
#
_cell.length_a   1.000
_cell.length_b   1.000
_cell.length_c   1.000
_cell.angle_alpha   90.00
_cell.angle_beta   90.00
_cell.angle_gamma   90.00
#
_symmetry.space_group_name_H-M   'P 1'
#
loop_
_entity.id
_entity.type
_entity.pdbx_description
1 polymer ?
#
loop_
_entity_poly.entity_id
_entity_poly.type
_entity_poly.pdbx_seq_one_letter_code
_entity_poly.pdbx_strand_id
1 'polypeptide(L)'
;MNKRVSIIMGIYNCATTLSEALDSILAQTFSDWKVIMCDDGSEDNTYQVAKMYCEQYPEQFFLIKNKCNMGLNYTLNRCLKYADTEYVARMDGDDISLPIRLEKEVAFLDANPEYDIVSCPMIYFDDQGDFMQGSSYGEPTLKSYVRGTPFCHAPCMVRRTAYMAVNGYAVTESRMRVEDWDLWIRMRAEGYRGFNLSETLYKMRDDREAIARRKLKFRFNESRVMIQAIRMLRLSPVNYFLVLRPIVVGLLPRGLYKILHKMKMR
;
A
#
# COMPACT_ATOMS: atom_id res chain seq x y z
N MET A 1 -5.17 14.26 -23.80
CA MET A 1 -5.09 15.05 -22.55
C MET A 1 -4.03 14.41 -21.66
N ASN A 2 -3.26 15.20 -20.91
CA ASN A 2 -2.14 14.67 -20.11
C ASN A 2 -2.69 14.12 -18.78
N LYS A 3 -2.51 12.82 -18.51
CA LYS A 3 -2.98 12.20 -17.26
C LYS A 3 -2.23 12.78 -16.05
N ARG A 4 -2.90 12.96 -14.91
CA ARG A 4 -2.31 13.47 -13.66
C ARG A 4 -1.96 12.37 -12.66
N VAL A 5 -2.65 11.24 -12.70
CA VAL A 5 -2.46 10.12 -11.78
C VAL A 5 -2.07 8.85 -12.52
N SER A 6 -1.01 8.18 -12.08
CA SER A 6 -0.63 6.82 -12.47
C SER A 6 -0.97 5.89 -11.32
N ILE A 7 -1.94 5.01 -11.52
CA ILE A 7 -2.33 4.01 -10.53
C ILE A 7 -1.48 2.78 -10.77
N ILE A 8 -0.61 2.42 -9.82
CA ILE A 8 0.21 1.22 -9.91
C ILE A 8 -0.48 0.05 -9.20
N MET A 9 -0.53 -1.10 -9.88
CA MET A 9 -1.18 -2.31 -9.37
C MET A 9 -0.34 -3.54 -9.71
N GLY A 10 0.11 -4.26 -8.68
CA GLY A 10 0.65 -5.61 -8.87
C GLY A 10 -0.50 -6.61 -8.78
N ILE A 11 -0.65 -7.48 -9.78
CA ILE A 11 -1.72 -8.49 -9.81
C ILE A 11 -1.11 -9.89 -9.80
N TYR A 12 -1.67 -10.75 -8.96
CA TYR A 12 -1.22 -12.14 -8.84
C TYR A 12 -2.35 -13.01 -8.32
N ASN A 13 -2.79 -13.98 -9.12
CA ASN A 13 -3.83 -14.95 -8.75
C ASN A 13 -5.11 -14.30 -8.15
N CYS A 14 -5.60 -13.25 -8.79
CA CYS A 14 -6.77 -12.48 -8.38
C CYS A 14 -7.85 -12.43 -9.48
N ALA A 15 -7.95 -13.46 -10.32
CA ALA A 15 -8.85 -13.46 -11.48
C ALA A 15 -10.33 -13.24 -11.11
N THR A 16 -10.74 -13.70 -9.92
CA THR A 16 -12.12 -13.61 -9.45
C THR A 16 -12.49 -12.23 -8.91
N THR A 17 -11.50 -11.41 -8.54
CA THR A 17 -11.73 -10.10 -7.91
C THR A 17 -11.28 -8.94 -8.79
N LEU A 18 -10.41 -9.18 -9.77
CA LEU A 18 -9.77 -8.13 -10.55
C LEU A 18 -10.77 -7.25 -11.30
N SER A 19 -11.82 -7.83 -11.89
CA SER A 19 -12.83 -7.03 -12.60
C SER A 19 -13.51 -6.02 -11.67
N GLU A 20 -13.91 -6.44 -10.46
CA GLU A 20 -14.51 -5.54 -9.47
C GLU A 20 -13.53 -4.43 -9.05
N ALA A 21 -12.25 -4.78 -8.87
CA ALA A 21 -11.21 -3.80 -8.54
C ALA A 21 -11.03 -2.76 -9.65
N LEU A 22 -10.97 -3.18 -10.92
CA LEU A 22 -10.80 -2.27 -12.07
C LEU A 22 -12.07 -1.44 -12.35
N ASP A 23 -13.26 -2.03 -12.18
CA ASP A 23 -14.53 -1.32 -12.28
C ASP A 23 -14.66 -0.21 -11.23
N SER A 24 -14.13 -0.42 -10.01
CA SER A 24 -14.07 0.61 -8.98
C SER A 24 -13.17 1.81 -9.35
N ILE A 25 -12.15 1.58 -10.19
CA ILE A 25 -11.31 2.64 -10.74
C ILE A 25 -12.02 3.36 -11.89
N LEU A 26 -12.71 2.62 -12.77
CA LEU A 26 -13.55 3.21 -13.82
C LEU A 26 -14.67 4.10 -13.26
N ALA A 27 -15.19 3.77 -12.08
CA ALA A 27 -16.22 4.53 -11.37
C ALA A 27 -15.68 5.77 -10.61
N GLN A 28 -14.39 6.10 -10.71
CA GLN A 28 -13.84 7.30 -10.07
C GLN A 28 -14.43 8.57 -10.71
N THR A 29 -14.78 9.53 -9.86
CA THR A 29 -15.27 10.87 -10.23
C THR A 29 -14.19 11.73 -10.89
N PHE A 30 -12.93 11.53 -10.49
CA PHE A 30 -11.76 12.10 -11.16
C PHE A 30 -11.35 11.21 -12.35
N SER A 31 -11.14 11.79 -13.54
CA SER A 31 -10.93 11.04 -14.80
C SER A 31 -9.52 11.12 -15.40
N ASP A 32 -8.65 12.00 -14.87
CA ASP A 32 -7.29 12.21 -15.37
C ASP A 32 -6.28 11.19 -14.81
N TRP A 33 -6.61 9.91 -14.93
CA TRP A 33 -5.78 8.80 -14.47
C TRP A 33 -5.48 7.77 -15.57
N LYS A 34 -4.42 6.99 -15.36
CA LYS A 34 -4.13 5.74 -16.06
C LYS A 34 -3.74 4.66 -15.04
N VAL A 35 -3.96 3.40 -15.37
CA VAL A 35 -3.60 2.23 -14.56
C VAL A 35 -2.46 1.47 -15.22
N ILE A 36 -1.45 1.16 -14.43
CA ILE A 36 -0.28 0.36 -14.80
C ILE A 36 -0.33 -0.92 -13.99
N MET A 37 -0.80 -2.00 -14.62
CA MET A 37 -0.89 -3.33 -14.03
C MET A 37 0.34 -4.15 -14.36
N CYS A 38 0.86 -4.89 -13.38
CA CYS A 38 1.90 -5.90 -13.61
C CYS A 38 1.44 -7.27 -13.11
N ASP A 39 1.21 -8.19 -14.05
CA ASP A 39 0.99 -9.60 -13.75
C ASP A 39 2.29 -10.22 -13.24
N ASP A 40 2.30 -10.62 -11.97
CA ASP A 40 3.45 -11.20 -11.29
C ASP A 40 3.58 -12.71 -11.55
N GLY A 41 3.32 -13.13 -12.79
CA GLY A 41 3.35 -14.53 -13.19
C GLY A 41 2.22 -15.36 -12.60
N SER A 42 0.98 -14.87 -12.69
CA SER A 42 -0.21 -15.62 -12.24
C SER A 42 -0.36 -16.95 -12.96
N GLU A 43 -0.89 -17.94 -12.24
CA GLU A 43 -1.22 -19.28 -12.74
C GLU A 43 -2.70 -19.43 -13.12
N ASP A 44 -3.55 -18.51 -12.65
CA ASP A 44 -4.96 -18.43 -13.00
C ASP A 44 -5.21 -17.47 -14.19
N ASN A 45 -6.47 -17.13 -14.43
CA ASN A 45 -6.89 -16.26 -15.53
C ASN A 45 -6.66 -14.76 -15.28
N THR A 46 -5.89 -14.37 -14.26
CA THR A 46 -5.67 -12.95 -13.89
C THR A 46 -5.15 -12.13 -15.07
N TYR A 47 -4.18 -12.67 -15.81
CA TYR A 47 -3.61 -11.99 -16.97
C TYR A 47 -4.64 -11.75 -18.08
N GLN A 48 -5.50 -12.73 -18.34
CA GLN A 48 -6.54 -12.65 -19.36
C GLN A 48 -7.57 -11.58 -19.00
N VAL A 49 -8.00 -11.53 -17.73
CA VAL A 49 -8.91 -10.48 -17.24
C VAL A 49 -8.27 -9.10 -17.43
N ALA A 50 -7.03 -8.89 -16.99
CA ALA A 50 -6.32 -7.63 -17.17
C ALA A 50 -6.18 -7.22 -18.65
N LYS A 51 -5.92 -8.20 -19.54
CA LYS A 51 -5.78 -7.97 -20.98
C LYS A 51 -7.09 -7.48 -21.60
N MET A 52 -8.23 -8.02 -21.19
CA MET A 52 -9.55 -7.58 -21.67
C MET A 52 -9.78 -6.09 -21.37
N TYR A 53 -9.43 -5.61 -20.18
CA TYR A 53 -9.53 -4.18 -19.83
C TYR A 53 -8.59 -3.31 -20.68
N CYS A 54 -7.39 -3.79 -21.00
CA CYS A 54 -6.49 -3.06 -21.90
C CYS A 54 -7.03 -2.99 -23.33
N GLU A 55 -7.71 -4.04 -23.81
CA GLU A 55 -8.34 -4.04 -25.13
C GLU A 55 -9.57 -3.13 -25.19
N GLN A 56 -10.37 -3.10 -24.11
CA GLN A 56 -11.56 -2.27 -24.01
C GLN A 56 -11.24 -0.78 -23.75
N TYR A 57 -10.16 -0.49 -23.02
CA TYR A 57 -9.79 0.86 -22.58
C TYR A 57 -8.29 1.15 -22.82
N PRO A 58 -7.80 1.13 -24.08
CA PRO A 58 -6.38 1.14 -24.42
C PRO A 58 -5.62 2.43 -24.03
N GLU A 59 -6.32 3.54 -23.80
CA GLU A 59 -5.73 4.80 -23.33
C GLU A 59 -5.60 4.89 -21.80
N GLN A 60 -6.27 4.00 -21.07
CA GLN A 60 -6.38 4.05 -19.60
C GLN A 60 -5.63 2.92 -18.93
N PHE A 61 -5.59 1.72 -19.52
CA PHE A 61 -4.98 0.54 -18.90
C PHE A 61 -3.77 0.07 -19.67
N PHE A 62 -2.67 -0.15 -18.94
CA PHE A 62 -1.43 -0.68 -19.45
C PHE A 62 -1.06 -1.94 -18.67
N LEU A 63 -0.73 -3.02 -19.38
CA LEU A 63 -0.40 -4.30 -18.78
C LEU A 63 1.05 -4.69 -19.10
N ILE A 64 1.81 -4.97 -18.05
CA ILE A 64 3.11 -5.61 -18.11
C ILE A 64 3.05 -6.98 -17.42
N LYS A 65 4.03 -7.83 -17.73
CA LYS A 65 4.08 -9.20 -17.20
C LYS A 65 5.49 -9.59 -16.75
N ASN A 66 5.59 -10.22 -15.58
CA ASN A 66 6.77 -10.92 -15.10
C ASN A 66 6.81 -12.36 -15.67
N LYS A 67 8.01 -12.93 -15.80
CA LYS A 67 8.17 -14.32 -16.27
C LYS A 67 7.70 -15.35 -15.23
N CYS A 68 7.80 -15.00 -13.95
CA CYS A 68 7.39 -15.78 -12.79
C CYS A 68 7.10 -14.81 -11.63
N ASN A 69 6.63 -15.33 -10.50
CA ASN A 69 6.42 -14.52 -9.30
C ASN A 69 7.72 -13.98 -8.72
N MET A 70 7.87 -12.66 -8.77
CA MET A 70 9.02 -11.89 -8.28
C MET A 70 8.73 -11.16 -6.97
N GLY A 71 7.47 -11.15 -6.54
CA GLY A 71 6.99 -10.49 -5.34
C GLY A 71 6.60 -9.03 -5.55
N LEU A 72 5.70 -8.56 -4.67
CA LEU A 72 5.03 -7.25 -4.79
C LEU A 72 5.99 -6.08 -5.00
N ASN A 73 7.08 -5.99 -4.23
CA ASN A 73 8.03 -4.87 -4.32
C ASN A 73 8.65 -4.74 -5.72
N TYR A 74 9.09 -5.86 -6.28
CA TYR A 74 9.69 -5.90 -7.60
C TYR A 74 8.65 -5.52 -8.66
N THR A 75 7.46 -6.09 -8.54
CA THR A 75 6.31 -5.87 -9.41
C THR A 75 5.87 -4.39 -9.42
N LEU A 76 5.70 -3.77 -8.24
CA LEU A 76 5.37 -2.34 -8.13
C LEU A 76 6.49 -1.44 -8.66
N ASN A 77 7.76 -1.80 -8.45
CA ASN A 77 8.88 -1.08 -9.06
C ASN A 77 8.87 -1.16 -10.59
N ARG A 78 8.42 -2.27 -11.17
CA ARG A 78 8.22 -2.33 -12.61
C ARG A 78 7.10 -1.39 -13.06
N CYS A 79 5.99 -1.31 -12.33
CA CYS A 79 4.94 -0.34 -12.62
C CYS A 79 5.44 1.10 -12.52
N LEU A 80 6.21 1.42 -11.47
CA LEU A 80 6.79 2.77 -11.26
C LEU A 80 7.65 3.26 -12.43
N LYS A 81 8.30 2.36 -13.18
CA LYS A 81 9.09 2.74 -14.37
C LYS A 81 8.23 3.30 -15.51
N TYR A 82 6.95 2.95 -15.57
CA TYR A 82 5.98 3.45 -16.56
C TYR A 82 5.08 4.56 -16.01
N ALA A 83 5.21 4.88 -14.72
CA ALA A 83 4.50 5.98 -14.09
C ALA A 83 5.22 7.30 -14.42
N ASP A 84 4.57 8.15 -15.20
CA ASP A 84 5.13 9.40 -15.75
C ASP A 84 4.30 10.64 -15.38
N THR A 85 3.29 10.47 -14.52
CA THR A 85 2.38 11.53 -14.11
C THR A 85 2.84 12.22 -12.82
N GLU A 86 2.17 13.30 -12.43
CA GLU A 86 2.47 14.05 -11.20
C GLU A 86 2.33 13.18 -9.94
N TYR A 87 1.20 12.48 -9.85
CA TYR A 87 0.85 11.65 -8.71
C TYR A 87 0.88 10.18 -9.09
N VAL A 88 1.29 9.35 -8.13
CA VAL A 88 1.27 7.90 -8.21
C VAL A 88 0.39 7.37 -7.10
N ALA A 89 -0.77 6.83 -7.47
CA ALA A 89 -1.67 6.14 -6.53
C ALA A 89 -1.37 4.64 -6.52
N ARG A 90 -1.62 3.98 -5.40
CA ARG A 90 -1.53 2.52 -5.29
C ARG A 90 -2.93 1.90 -5.26
N MET A 91 -3.06 0.67 -5.76
CA MET A 91 -4.28 -0.14 -5.71
C MET A 91 -3.92 -1.63 -5.71
N ASP A 92 -4.68 -2.46 -5.01
CA ASP A 92 -4.59 -3.92 -5.10
C ASP A 92 -5.64 -4.51 -6.07
N GLY A 93 -5.36 -5.68 -6.62
CA GLY A 93 -6.23 -6.38 -7.59
C GLY A 93 -7.45 -7.08 -6.98
N ASP A 94 -7.66 -7.00 -5.66
CA ASP A 94 -8.76 -7.63 -4.94
C ASP A 94 -9.60 -6.66 -4.10
N ASP A 95 -9.23 -5.38 -4.11
CA ASP A 95 -9.82 -4.33 -3.29
C ASP A 95 -10.75 -3.40 -4.09
N ILE A 96 -11.41 -2.44 -3.42
CA ILE A 96 -12.32 -1.47 -4.04
C ILE A 96 -11.89 -0.05 -3.67
N SER A 97 -11.67 0.81 -4.68
CA SER A 97 -11.54 2.25 -4.48
C SER A 97 -12.91 2.92 -4.47
N LEU A 98 -13.21 3.72 -3.46
CA LEU A 98 -14.49 4.43 -3.40
C LEU A 98 -14.52 5.58 -4.42
N PRO A 99 -15.69 5.94 -5.00
CA PRO A 99 -15.76 6.80 -6.21
C PRO A 99 -15.08 8.17 -6.12
N ILE A 100 -14.92 8.71 -4.91
CA ILE A 100 -14.34 10.05 -4.66
C ILE A 100 -12.88 10.00 -4.19
N ARG A 101 -12.24 8.82 -4.18
CA ARG A 101 -10.88 8.66 -3.66
C ARG A 101 -9.88 9.55 -4.37
N LEU A 102 -9.75 9.38 -5.69
CA LEU A 102 -8.73 10.10 -6.46
C LEU A 102 -8.99 11.61 -6.45
N GLU A 103 -10.25 12.03 -6.52
CA GLU A 103 -10.63 13.45 -6.42
C GLU A 103 -10.15 14.06 -5.10
N LYS A 104 -10.41 13.40 -3.98
CA LYS A 104 -10.03 13.85 -2.63
C LYS A 104 -8.52 13.87 -2.43
N GLU A 105 -7.81 12.83 -2.87
CA GLU A 105 -6.36 12.71 -2.73
C GLU A 105 -5.63 13.77 -3.59
N VAL A 106 -6.06 13.97 -4.85
CA VAL A 106 -5.52 15.01 -5.73
C VAL A 106 -5.79 16.40 -5.17
N ALA A 107 -7.02 16.70 -4.79
CA ALA A 107 -7.39 18.01 -4.24
C ALA A 107 -6.59 18.33 -2.98
N PHE A 108 -6.36 17.34 -2.11
CA PHE A 108 -5.54 17.51 -0.92
C PHE A 108 -4.09 17.84 -1.26
N LEU A 109 -3.44 17.06 -2.13
CA LEU A 109 -2.03 17.30 -2.48
C LEU A 109 -1.86 18.63 -3.24
N ASP A 110 -2.80 19.01 -4.11
CA ASP A 110 -2.80 20.28 -4.81
C ASP A 110 -2.88 21.47 -3.83
N ALA A 111 -3.73 21.37 -2.81
CA ALA A 111 -3.93 22.43 -1.82
C ALA A 111 -2.82 22.51 -0.76
N ASN A 112 -2.04 21.44 -0.55
CA ASN A 112 -1.05 21.33 0.52
C ASN A 112 0.32 20.88 -0.05
N PRO A 113 1.06 21.78 -0.74
CA PRO A 113 2.31 21.43 -1.40
C PRO A 113 3.44 21.02 -0.44
N GLU A 114 3.29 21.23 0.87
CA GLU A 114 4.21 20.75 1.90
C GLU A 114 4.10 19.26 2.21
N TYR A 115 3.11 18.55 1.64
CA TYR A 115 2.96 17.11 1.73
C TYR A 115 3.18 16.43 0.38
N ASP A 116 3.79 15.24 0.47
CA ASP A 116 4.14 14.41 -0.67
C ASP A 116 3.38 13.10 -0.71
N ILE A 117 2.83 12.69 0.43
CA ILE A 117 2.08 11.45 0.61
C ILE A 117 0.74 11.81 1.23
N VAL A 118 -0.34 11.32 0.63
CA VAL A 118 -1.66 11.27 1.26
C VAL A 118 -2.13 9.83 1.32
N SER A 119 -2.78 9.46 2.42
CA SER A 119 -3.41 8.15 2.60
C SER A 119 -4.69 8.35 3.39
N CYS A 120 -5.48 7.29 3.52
CA CYS A 120 -6.74 7.33 4.24
C CYS A 120 -6.97 6.00 4.99
N PRO A 121 -7.86 5.99 6.00
CA PRO A 121 -8.31 4.75 6.59
C PRO A 121 -9.08 3.90 5.57
N MET A 122 -9.20 2.60 5.85
CA MET A 122 -9.88 1.64 4.99
C MET A 122 -11.08 1.01 5.70
N ILE A 123 -12.08 0.63 4.93
CA ILE A 123 -13.13 -0.30 5.35
C ILE A 123 -12.64 -1.72 5.06
N TYR A 124 -12.89 -2.66 5.96
CA TYR A 124 -12.58 -4.07 5.77
C TYR A 124 -13.87 -4.80 5.46
N PHE A 125 -13.85 -5.59 4.39
CA PHE A 125 -15.04 -6.29 3.91
C PHE A 125 -14.72 -7.70 3.41
N ASP A 126 -15.74 -8.54 3.40
CA ASP A 126 -15.74 -9.88 2.81
C ASP A 126 -17.10 -10.15 2.12
N ASP A 127 -17.36 -11.41 1.79
CA ASP A 127 -18.62 -11.81 1.13
C ASP A 127 -19.88 -11.56 1.97
N GLN A 128 -19.73 -11.28 3.28
CA GLN A 128 -20.83 -10.90 4.18
C GLN A 128 -20.96 -9.37 4.33
N GLY A 129 -20.16 -8.61 3.61
CA GLY A 129 -20.14 -7.15 3.63
C GLY A 129 -19.09 -6.56 4.57
N ASP A 130 -19.31 -5.30 4.96
CA ASP A 130 -18.37 -4.50 5.72
C ASP A 130 -18.41 -4.91 7.19
N PHE A 131 -17.27 -5.25 7.78
CA PHE A 131 -17.21 -5.75 9.15
C PHE A 131 -16.32 -4.91 10.07
N MET A 132 -15.55 -3.96 9.53
CA MET A 132 -14.67 -3.09 10.31
C MET A 132 -14.27 -1.85 9.52
N GLN A 133 -13.99 -0.77 10.23
CA GLN A 133 -13.53 0.48 9.66
C GLN A 133 -12.31 0.97 10.42
N GLY A 134 -11.22 1.25 9.72
CA GLY A 134 -10.02 1.85 10.30
C GLY A 134 -10.24 3.32 10.66
N SER A 135 -9.30 3.87 11.42
CA SER A 135 -9.25 5.31 11.68
C SER A 135 -7.81 5.80 11.66
N SER A 136 -7.62 6.97 11.06
CA SER A 136 -6.36 7.71 11.05
C SER A 136 -6.67 9.16 10.68
N TYR A 137 -5.92 10.11 11.20
CA TYR A 137 -6.01 11.51 10.79
C TYR A 137 -4.72 12.25 11.14
N GLY A 138 -4.29 13.15 10.26
CA GLY A 138 -3.18 14.06 10.51
C GLY A 138 -1.82 13.55 10.03
N GLU A 139 -0.82 14.39 10.21
CA GLU A 139 0.57 14.06 9.92
C GLU A 139 1.15 13.10 10.96
N PRO A 140 1.72 11.95 10.55
CA PRO A 140 2.35 11.02 11.47
C PRO A 140 3.58 11.61 12.16
N THR A 141 3.61 11.50 13.48
CA THR A 141 4.79 11.83 14.28
C THR A 141 5.97 10.92 13.94
N LEU A 142 7.20 11.34 14.25
CA LEU A 142 8.38 10.48 14.12
C LEU A 142 8.26 9.14 14.87
N LYS A 143 7.53 9.11 16.00
CA LYS A 143 7.28 7.88 16.76
C LYS A 143 6.39 6.89 15.99
N SER A 144 5.51 7.38 15.10
CA SER A 144 4.64 6.53 14.28
C SER A 144 5.47 5.62 13.36
N TYR A 145 6.55 6.15 12.76
CA TYR A 145 7.47 5.42 11.89
C TYR A 145 8.28 4.32 12.60
N VAL A 146 8.31 4.27 13.93
CA VAL A 146 8.94 3.16 14.67
C VAL A 146 7.90 2.15 15.15
N ARG A 147 6.65 2.57 15.32
CA ARG A 147 5.60 1.72 15.91
C ARG A 147 4.85 0.87 14.88
N GLY A 148 5.04 1.16 13.59
CA GLY A 148 4.48 0.42 12.47
C GLY A 148 4.41 1.29 11.23
N THR A 149 3.60 0.85 10.26
CA THR A 149 3.33 1.63 9.05
C THR A 149 2.48 2.87 9.40
N PRO A 150 2.95 4.10 9.10
CA PRO A 150 2.23 5.33 9.41
C PRO A 150 1.11 5.68 8.41
N PHE A 151 1.06 5.00 7.26
CA PHE A 151 0.08 5.19 6.20
C PHE A 151 -0.45 3.84 5.76
N CYS A 152 -1.73 3.76 5.42
CA CYS A 152 -2.23 2.57 4.75
C CYS A 152 -1.62 2.52 3.34
N HIS A 153 -0.93 1.42 3.03
CA HIS A 153 -0.23 1.28 1.75
C HIS A 153 -1.20 1.28 0.57
N ALA A 154 -2.30 0.55 0.71
CA ALA A 154 -3.28 0.36 -0.34
C ALA A 154 -3.91 1.66 -0.87
N PRO A 155 -4.43 2.54 0.00
CA PRO A 155 -5.04 3.79 -0.43
C PRO A 155 -4.06 4.96 -0.51
N CYS A 156 -2.75 4.75 -0.66
CA CYS A 156 -1.83 5.89 -0.73
C CYS A 156 -1.83 6.53 -2.13
N MET A 157 -1.68 7.85 -2.16
CA MET A 157 -1.26 8.63 -3.32
C MET A 157 -0.02 9.44 -2.95
N VAL A 158 0.99 9.38 -3.81
CA VAL A 158 2.31 9.94 -3.54
C VAL A 158 2.76 10.77 -4.73
N ARG A 159 3.37 11.94 -4.48
CA ARG A 159 4.08 12.71 -5.50
C ARG A 159 5.16 11.83 -6.12
N ARG A 160 5.20 11.74 -7.46
CA ARG A 160 6.16 10.89 -8.18
C ARG A 160 7.61 11.19 -7.78
N THR A 161 7.94 12.45 -7.50
CA THR A 161 9.26 12.88 -7.05
C THR A 161 9.71 12.18 -5.76
N ALA A 162 8.81 11.97 -4.79
CA ALA A 162 9.14 11.27 -3.55
C ALA A 162 9.47 9.80 -3.79
N TYR A 163 8.79 9.12 -4.72
CA TYR A 163 9.16 7.76 -5.13
C TYR A 163 10.54 7.73 -5.79
N MET A 164 10.84 8.68 -6.67
CA MET A 164 12.11 8.73 -7.40
C MET A 164 13.29 9.01 -6.47
N ALA A 165 13.13 9.91 -5.51
CA ALA A 165 14.18 10.28 -4.58
C ALA A 165 14.70 9.13 -3.73
N VAL A 166 13.83 8.15 -3.44
CA VAL A 166 14.19 6.94 -2.68
C VAL A 166 14.36 5.70 -3.56
N ASN A 167 14.31 5.87 -4.89
CA ASN A 167 14.46 4.80 -5.87
C ASN A 167 13.40 3.69 -5.74
N GLY A 168 12.16 4.06 -5.41
CA GLY A 168 11.02 3.14 -5.29
C GLY A 168 11.07 2.23 -4.06
N TYR A 169 10.54 1.00 -4.21
CA TYR A 169 10.49 -0.02 -3.17
C TYR A 169 11.83 -0.76 -3.04
N ALA A 170 12.27 -1.08 -1.83
CA ALA A 170 13.46 -1.89 -1.63
C ALA A 170 13.17 -3.37 -1.98
N VAL A 171 13.95 -3.94 -2.91
CA VAL A 171 13.82 -5.35 -3.34
C VAL A 171 14.89 -6.19 -2.65
N THR A 172 14.64 -6.58 -1.39
CA THR A 172 15.50 -7.51 -0.65
C THR A 172 14.65 -8.44 0.20
N GLU A 173 15.15 -9.64 0.53
CA GLU A 173 14.42 -10.61 1.35
C GLU A 173 14.06 -10.04 2.74
N SER A 174 14.93 -9.20 3.30
CA SER A 174 14.72 -8.52 4.59
C SER A 174 13.57 -7.50 4.58
N ARG A 175 13.04 -7.16 3.41
CA ARG A 175 11.97 -6.17 3.20
C ARG A 175 10.66 -6.76 2.73
N MET A 176 10.59 -8.09 2.65
CA MET A 176 9.36 -8.79 2.34
C MET A 176 8.36 -8.64 3.50
N ARG A 177 7.11 -8.25 3.18
CA ARG A 177 5.98 -7.99 4.11
C ARG A 177 6.13 -6.73 4.98
N VAL A 178 7.11 -5.89 4.69
CA VAL A 178 7.41 -4.62 5.40
C VAL A 178 7.87 -3.54 4.42
N GLU A 179 7.51 -3.71 3.15
CA GLU A 179 7.95 -2.92 2.02
C GLU A 179 7.46 -1.47 2.07
N ASP A 180 6.21 -1.30 2.50
CA ASP A 180 5.57 -0.01 2.72
C ASP A 180 6.24 0.72 3.88
N TRP A 181 6.47 0.03 4.98
CA TRP A 181 7.10 0.61 6.16
C TRP A 181 8.53 1.11 5.86
N ASP A 182 9.34 0.30 5.17
CA ASP A 182 10.66 0.73 4.71
C ASP A 182 10.60 1.92 3.75
N LEU A 183 9.65 1.93 2.80
CA LEU A 183 9.44 3.04 1.88
C LEU A 183 9.16 4.35 2.62
N TRP A 184 8.22 4.33 3.58
CA TRP A 184 7.84 5.51 4.35
C TRP A 184 9.01 6.04 5.20
N ILE A 185 9.80 5.15 5.79
CA ILE A 185 11.01 5.54 6.55
C ILE A 185 12.02 6.24 5.64
N ARG A 186 12.30 5.67 4.45
CA ARG A 186 13.26 6.26 3.51
C ARG A 186 12.77 7.63 3.02
N MET A 187 11.49 7.75 2.66
CA MET A 187 10.91 9.03 2.24
C MET A 187 11.01 10.07 3.35
N ARG A 188 10.67 9.70 4.58
CA ARG A 188 10.75 10.62 5.72
C ARG A 188 12.20 11.04 6.04
N ALA A 189 13.17 10.15 5.84
CA ALA A 189 14.59 10.47 6.03
C ALA A 189 15.12 11.48 5.00
N GLU A 190 14.58 11.46 3.78
CA GLU A 190 14.85 12.45 2.72
C GLU A 190 14.04 13.75 2.87
N GLY A 191 13.23 13.87 3.94
CA GLY A 191 12.46 15.09 4.23
C GLY A 191 11.04 15.13 3.66
N TYR A 192 10.61 14.09 2.94
CA TYR A 192 9.26 14.00 2.42
C TYR A 192 8.24 13.78 3.54
N ARG A 193 7.10 14.46 3.44
CA ARG A 193 6.06 14.48 4.48
C ARG A 193 4.78 13.84 3.98
N GLY A 194 3.95 13.38 4.90
CA GLY A 194 2.67 12.79 4.53
C GLY A 194 1.57 13.02 5.54
N PHE A 195 0.34 12.88 5.08
CA PHE A 195 -0.87 13.18 5.84
C PHE A 195 -1.90 12.06 5.66
N ASN A 196 -2.59 11.67 6.75
CA ASN A 196 -3.75 10.79 6.66
C ASN A 196 -5.04 11.61 6.67
N LEU A 197 -5.87 11.45 5.66
CA LEU A 197 -7.24 11.93 5.66
C LEU A 197 -8.08 11.16 6.68
N SER A 198 -9.13 11.79 7.22
CA SER A 198 -10.06 11.13 8.16
C SER A 198 -11.14 10.31 7.46
N GLU A 199 -11.45 10.65 6.21
CA GLU A 199 -12.48 10.00 5.40
C GLU A 199 -11.98 8.64 4.89
N THR A 200 -12.77 7.59 5.03
CA THR A 200 -12.45 6.29 4.42
C THR A 200 -12.77 6.33 2.93
N LEU A 201 -11.78 6.14 2.08
CA LEU A 201 -11.91 6.24 0.61
C LEU A 201 -11.60 4.90 -0.10
N TYR A 202 -11.48 3.82 0.67
CA TYR A 202 -10.99 2.54 0.17
C TYR A 202 -11.56 1.38 0.97
N LYS A 203 -11.87 0.26 0.30
CA LYS A 203 -12.27 -0.99 0.95
C LYS A 203 -11.23 -2.06 0.65
N MET A 204 -10.69 -2.64 1.72
CA MET A 204 -9.73 -3.75 1.65
C MET A 204 -10.47 -5.07 1.85
N ARG A 205 -10.32 -5.98 0.91
CA ARG A 205 -10.86 -7.33 1.02
C ARG A 205 -9.96 -8.12 1.97
N ASP A 206 -10.53 -8.62 3.05
CA ASP A 206 -9.76 -9.37 4.04
C ASP A 206 -10.45 -10.72 4.29
N ASP A 207 -9.75 -11.80 3.94
CA ASP A 207 -10.17 -13.10 4.38
C ASP A 207 -9.86 -13.21 5.87
N ARG A 208 -10.86 -13.54 6.70
CA ARG A 208 -10.69 -13.67 8.17
C ARG A 208 -9.58 -14.66 8.58
N GLU A 209 -8.99 -15.37 7.63
CA GLU A 209 -7.87 -16.31 7.74
C GLU A 209 -6.47 -15.69 7.55
N ALA A 210 -6.32 -14.41 7.16
CA ALA A 210 -5.01 -13.77 6.94
C ALA A 210 -4.03 -13.89 8.12
N ILE A 211 -4.56 -14.01 9.34
CA ILE A 211 -3.80 -14.21 10.58
C ILE A 211 -2.98 -15.52 10.54
N ALA A 212 -3.49 -16.58 9.90
CA ALA A 212 -2.84 -17.90 9.84
C ALA A 212 -1.55 -17.88 9.01
N ARG A 213 -1.40 -16.91 8.09
CA ARG A 213 -0.27 -16.83 7.16
C ARG A 213 0.96 -16.10 7.73
N ARG A 214 0.91 -15.56 8.96
CA ARG A 214 2.02 -14.81 9.58
C ARG A 214 3.11 -15.76 10.10
N LYS A 215 4.25 -15.81 9.39
CA LYS A 215 5.45 -16.56 9.77
C LYS A 215 6.36 -15.76 10.72
N LEU A 216 7.01 -16.43 11.67
CA LEU A 216 7.95 -15.80 12.62
C LEU A 216 9.07 -15.01 11.92
N LYS A 217 9.54 -15.49 10.75
CA LYS A 217 10.57 -14.78 9.95
C LYS A 217 10.20 -13.32 9.63
N PHE A 218 8.90 -13.02 9.43
CA PHE A 218 8.46 -11.66 9.12
C PHE A 218 8.56 -10.73 10.33
N ARG A 219 8.52 -11.26 11.56
CA ARG A 219 8.75 -10.48 12.80
C ARG A 219 10.19 -10.00 12.93
N PHE A 220 11.14 -10.78 12.44
CA PHE A 220 12.54 -10.34 12.35
C PHE A 220 12.72 -9.24 11.30
N ASN A 221 11.99 -9.29 10.19
CA ASN A 221 11.97 -8.20 9.21
C ASN A 221 11.40 -6.90 9.80
N GLU A 222 10.27 -6.97 10.53
CA GLU A 222 9.72 -5.83 11.29
C GLU A 222 10.79 -5.22 12.23
N SER A 223 11.50 -6.07 12.98
CA SER A 223 12.56 -5.62 13.90
C SER A 223 13.73 -4.91 13.19
N ARG A 224 14.13 -5.41 12.01
CA ARG A 224 15.17 -4.78 11.17
C ARG A 224 14.73 -3.40 10.65
N VAL A 225 13.47 -3.29 10.22
CA VAL A 225 12.88 -2.02 9.77
C VAL A 225 12.83 -1.02 10.91
N MET A 226 12.49 -1.45 12.14
CA MET A 226 12.52 -0.58 13.32
C MET A 226 13.92 -0.04 13.62
N ILE A 227 14.96 -0.90 13.56
CA ILE A 227 16.35 -0.47 13.74
C ILE A 227 16.72 0.59 12.69
N GLN A 228 16.36 0.36 11.42
CA GLN A 228 16.59 1.32 10.35
C GLN A 228 15.85 2.63 10.61
N ALA A 229 14.57 2.59 11.02
CA ALA A 229 13.79 3.78 11.36
C ALA A 229 14.51 4.61 12.42
N ILE A 230 14.98 3.98 13.50
CA ILE A 230 15.70 4.65 14.58
C ILE A 230 16.97 5.33 14.06
N ARG A 231 17.74 4.66 13.20
CA ARG A 231 18.99 5.18 12.64
C ARG A 231 18.75 6.31 11.64
N MET A 232 17.92 6.08 10.62
CA MET A 232 17.69 7.03 9.53
C MET A 232 16.98 8.29 10.01
N LEU A 233 16.04 8.15 10.95
CA LEU A 233 15.29 9.28 11.50
C LEU A 233 15.94 9.88 12.76
N ARG A 234 17.15 9.44 13.11
CA ARG A 234 17.95 9.94 14.25
C ARG A 234 17.16 9.97 15.57
N LEU A 235 16.41 8.92 15.83
CA LEU A 235 15.54 8.84 17.01
C LEU A 235 16.33 8.46 18.26
N SER A 236 15.80 8.85 19.43
CA SER A 236 16.43 8.53 20.71
C SER A 236 16.72 7.02 20.83
N PRO A 237 17.91 6.62 21.36
CA PRO A 237 18.26 5.23 21.60
C PRO A 237 17.25 4.45 22.45
N VAL A 238 16.43 5.12 23.26
CA VAL A 238 15.33 4.49 24.03
C VAL A 238 14.36 3.73 23.12
N ASN A 239 14.24 4.11 21.83
CA ASN A 239 13.39 3.38 20.90
C ASN A 239 13.89 1.97 20.56
N TYR A 240 15.17 1.64 20.82
CA TYR A 240 15.70 0.28 20.60
C TYR A 240 15.00 -0.76 21.49
N PHE A 241 14.43 -0.38 22.63
CA PHE A 241 13.62 -1.30 23.44
C PHE A 241 12.37 -1.81 22.69
N LEU A 242 11.84 -1.02 21.75
CA LEU A 242 10.68 -1.42 20.96
C LEU A 242 11.01 -2.51 19.93
N VAL A 243 12.29 -2.67 19.54
CA VAL A 243 12.73 -3.60 18.49
C VAL A 243 12.44 -5.06 18.85
N LEU A 244 12.37 -5.40 20.13
CA LEU A 244 12.03 -6.76 20.57
C LEU A 244 10.51 -7.05 20.49
N ARG A 245 9.67 -6.03 20.40
CA ARG A 245 8.21 -6.17 20.43
C ARG A 245 7.67 -7.11 19.34
N PRO A 246 8.07 -7.00 18.06
CA PRO A 246 7.61 -7.93 17.02
C PRO A 246 7.91 -9.39 17.34
N ILE A 247 9.10 -9.66 17.88
CA ILE A 247 9.55 -11.01 18.23
C ILE A 247 8.73 -11.54 19.40
N VAL A 248 8.58 -10.75 20.46
CA VAL A 248 7.77 -11.11 21.63
C VAL A 248 6.33 -11.42 21.22
N VAL A 249 5.71 -10.56 20.41
CA VAL A 249 4.34 -10.77 19.90
C VAL A 249 4.26 -12.02 19.01
N GLY A 250 5.29 -12.30 18.22
CA GLY A 250 5.37 -13.49 17.37
C GLY A 250 5.47 -14.81 18.13
N LEU A 251 5.97 -14.79 19.37
CA LEU A 251 6.08 -15.96 20.24
C LEU A 251 4.83 -16.19 21.11
N LEU A 252 3.85 -15.27 21.10
CA LEU A 252 2.64 -15.42 21.90
C LEU A 252 1.77 -16.58 21.41
N PRO A 253 1.12 -17.32 22.32
CA PRO A 253 0.09 -18.28 21.95
C PRO A 253 -1.02 -17.63 21.12
N ARG A 254 -1.57 -18.36 20.14
CA ARG A 254 -2.57 -17.84 19.19
C ARG A 254 -3.78 -17.18 19.87
N GLY A 255 -4.23 -17.71 21.00
CA GLY A 255 -5.35 -17.15 21.78
C GLY A 255 -5.06 -15.74 22.30
N LEU A 256 -3.90 -15.55 22.94
CA LEU A 256 -3.48 -14.25 23.48
C LEU A 256 -3.20 -13.24 22.36
N TYR A 257 -2.61 -13.70 21.26
CA TYR A 257 -2.43 -12.89 20.06
C TYR A 257 -3.77 -12.37 19.49
N LYS A 258 -4.81 -13.22 19.40
CA LYS A 258 -6.14 -12.82 18.93
C LYS A 258 -6.77 -11.77 19.84
N ILE A 259 -6.61 -11.88 21.16
CA ILE A 259 -7.09 -10.88 22.13
C ILE A 259 -6.39 -9.53 21.90
N LEU A 260 -5.06 -9.53 21.86
CA LEU A 260 -4.28 -8.31 21.62
C LEU A 260 -4.60 -7.66 20.28
N HIS A 261 -4.83 -8.48 19.24
CA HIS A 261 -5.20 -7.97 17.93
C HIS A 261 -6.58 -7.31 17.97
N LYS A 262 -7.61 -7.96 18.56
CA LYS A 262 -8.94 -7.37 18.73
C LYS A 262 -8.91 -6.06 19.53
N MET A 263 -8.04 -5.97 20.55
CA MET A 263 -7.87 -4.74 21.34
C MET A 263 -7.22 -3.60 20.55
N LYS A 264 -6.38 -3.90 19.55
CA LYS A 264 -5.74 -2.90 18.68
C LYS A 264 -6.66 -2.40 17.56
N MET A 265 -7.66 -3.20 17.20
CA MET A 265 -8.65 -2.86 16.16
C MET A 265 -9.90 -2.16 16.72
N ARG A 266 -9.96 -1.94 18.05
CA ARG A 266 -10.93 -1.10 18.74
C ARG A 266 -10.30 0.25 19.05
#